data_AF-Q1KSH3-F1
#
_entry.id   AF-Q1KSH3-F1
#
_cell.length_a   1.000
_cell.length_b   1.000
_cell.length_c   1.000
_cell.angle_alpha   90.00
_cell.angle_beta   90.00
_cell.angle_gamma   90.00
#
_symmetry.space_group_name_H-M   'P 1'
#
loop_
_entity.id
_entity.type
_entity.pdbx_description
1 polymer ?
#
loop_
_entity_poly.entity_id
_entity_poly.type
_entity_poly.pdbx_seq_one_letter_code
_entity_poly.pdbx_strand_id
1 'polypeptide(L)' 'TRFKAEFPVFDKVNVNGDKGDPLCKYVKSSKGELFGNNIKWRFSKFLVDKEGKVVDRYAPTT' A
#
# COMPACT_ATOMS: atom_id res chain seq x y z
N THR A 1 8.20 6.20 -23.16
CA THR A 1 7.55 4.97 -22.65
C THR A 1 6.14 4.93 -23.20
N ARG A 2 5.67 3.78 -23.72
CA ARG A 2 4.37 3.67 -24.41
C ARG A 2 3.14 3.89 -23.52
N PHE A 3 3.34 3.87 -22.19
CA PHE A 3 2.30 4.15 -21.20
C PHE A 3 2.82 5.20 -20.22
N LYS A 4 2.03 6.24 -19.99
CA LYS A 4 2.32 7.34 -19.05
C LYS A 4 1.27 7.28 -17.93
N ALA A 5 1.72 7.33 -16.68
CA ALA A 5 0.79 7.47 -15.56
C ALA A 5 0.22 8.90 -15.54
N GLU A 6 -1.09 9.01 -15.33
CA GLU A 6 -1.77 10.29 -15.10
C GLU A 6 -1.75 10.69 -13.61
N PHE A 7 -1.17 9.84 -12.77
CA PHE A 7 -1.01 10.02 -11.34
C PHE A 7 0.48 10.06 -10.97
N PRO A 8 0.85 10.70 -9.83
CA PRO A 8 2.23 10.76 -9.38
C PRO A 8 2.79 9.36 -9.12
N VAL A 9 4.01 9.15 -9.59
CA VAL A 9 4.83 7.98 -9.27
C VAL A 9 5.97 8.47 -8.40
N PHE A 10 6.10 7.88 -7.22
CA PHE A 10 7.11 8.26 -6.23
C PHE A 10 8.39 7.42 -6.40
N ASP A 11 9.45 7.84 -5.71
CA ASP A 11 10.70 7.09 -5.65
C ASP A 11 10.51 5.69 -5.07
N LYS A 12 11.43 4.79 -5.42
CA LYS A 12 11.38 3.41 -4.95
C LYS A 12 11.65 3.35 -3.44
N VAL A 13 10.68 2.80 -2.69
CA VAL A 13 10.78 2.56 -1.25
C VAL A 13 10.57 1.11 -0.88
N ASN A 14 11.01 0.73 0.32
CA ASN A 14 10.71 -0.59 0.89
C ASN A 14 9.32 -0.58 1.52
N VAL A 15 8.48 -1.52 1.12
CA VAL A 15 7.11 -1.62 1.66
C VAL A 15 7.01 -2.55 2.87
N ASN A 16 7.97 -3.47 3.06
CA ASN A 16 8.02 -4.45 4.14
C ASN A 16 9.37 -4.38 4.89
N GLY A 17 9.43 -5.04 6.06
CA GLY A 17 10.64 -5.12 6.89
C GLY A 17 10.90 -3.89 7.75
N ASP A 18 12.00 -3.93 8.51
CA ASP A 18 12.36 -2.92 9.52
C ASP A 18 12.62 -1.54 8.89
N LYS A 19 13.23 -1.54 7.71
CA LYS A 19 13.48 -0.36 6.87
C LYS A 19 12.29 0.02 5.98
N GLY A 20 11.10 -0.52 6.27
CA GLY A 20 9.88 -0.16 5.56
C GLY A 20 9.52 1.32 5.78
N ASP A 21 9.03 1.95 4.72
CA ASP A 21 8.61 3.35 4.74
C ASP A 21 7.51 3.60 5.80
N PRO A 22 7.54 4.73 6.54
CA PRO A 22 6.54 5.03 7.58
C PRO A 22 5.09 5.03 7.08
N LEU A 23 4.83 5.56 5.88
CA LEU A 23 3.48 5.53 5.28
C LEU A 23 3.05 4.09 4.99
N CYS A 24 3.96 3.28 4.45
CA CYS A 24 3.70 1.86 4.23
C CYS A 24 3.44 1.11 5.54
N LYS A 25 4.15 1.42 6.63
CA LYS A 25 3.90 0.84 7.96
C LYS A 25 2.50 1.22 8.47
N TYR A 26 2.12 2.49 8.34
CA TYR A 26 0.81 2.99 8.72
C TYR A 26 -0.32 2.24 7.98
N VAL A 27 -0.31 2.25 6.64
CA VAL A 27 -1.41 1.67 5.85
C VAL A 27 -1.54 0.15 6.02
N LYS A 28 -0.44 -0.54 6.34
CA LYS A 28 -0.47 -1.98 6.63
C LYS A 28 -1.08 -2.30 7.99
N SER A 29 -0.88 -1.44 8.99
CA SER A 29 -1.35 -1.68 10.37
C SER A 29 -2.85 -1.46 10.56
N SER A 30 -3.50 -0.68 9.69
CA SER A 30 -4.88 -0.23 9.86
C SER A 30 -5.94 -1.27 9.49
N LYS A 31 -5.67 -2.11 8.48
CA LYS A 31 -6.56 -3.18 8.00
C LYS A 31 -5.74 -4.46 7.82
N GLY A 32 -5.28 -5.00 8.95
CA GLY A 32 -4.54 -6.26 8.99
C GLY A 32 -5.42 -7.42 8.53
N GLU A 33 -4.86 -8.31 7.71
CA GLU A 33 -5.47 -9.61 7.46
C GLU A 33 -5.15 -10.55 8.63
N LEU A 34 -5.96 -11.60 8.82
CA LEU A 34 -5.82 -12.58 9.92
C LEU A 34 -4.41 -13.23 10.00
N PHE A 35 -3.62 -13.16 8.92
CA PHE A 35 -2.28 -13.75 8.78
C PHE A 35 -1.16 -12.70 8.69
N GLY A 36 -1.37 -11.53 9.31
CA GLY A 36 -0.37 -10.49 9.44
C GLY A 36 -0.46 -9.38 8.39
N ASN A 37 0.36 -8.35 8.60
CA ASN A 37 0.13 -7.04 7.98
C ASN A 37 0.98 -6.82 6.72
N ASN A 38 1.80 -7.80 6.33
CA ASN A 38 2.72 -7.64 5.20
C ASN A 38 2.00 -7.56 3.86
N ILE A 39 2.57 -6.76 2.94
CA ILE A 39 2.12 -6.73 1.55
C ILE A 39 2.71 -7.95 0.84
N LYS A 40 1.86 -8.91 0.51
CA LYS A 40 2.27 -10.23 -0.03
C LYS A 40 2.74 -10.17 -1.48
N TRP A 41 2.20 -9.24 -2.27
CA TRP A 41 2.48 -9.16 -3.71
C TRP A 41 2.36 -7.74 -4.26
N ARG A 42 2.83 -7.56 -5.51
CA ARG A 42 2.66 -6.30 -6.26
C ARG A 42 1.19 -6.00 -6.49
N PHE A 43 0.85 -4.72 -6.56
CA PHE A 43 -0.52 -4.20 -6.82
C PHE A 43 -1.56 -4.41 -5.71
N SER A 44 -1.13 -4.50 -4.44
CA SER A 44 -2.01 -4.28 -3.28
C SER A 44 -2.46 -2.81 -3.24
N LYS A 45 -3.73 -2.59 -2.91
CA LYS A 45 -4.36 -1.27 -2.94
C LYS A 45 -4.95 -0.94 -1.58
N PHE A 46 -4.86 0.32 -1.18
CA PHE A 46 -5.41 0.83 0.07
C PHE A 46 -6.32 2.02 -0.25
N LEU A 47 -7.52 2.01 0.30
CA LEU A 47 -8.43 3.15 0.21
C LEU A 47 -8.27 4.00 1.47
N VAL A 48 -7.96 5.28 1.28
CA VAL A 48 -7.78 6.25 2.36
C VAL A 48 -8.81 7.36 2.19
N ASP A 49 -9.51 7.71 3.27
CA ASP A 49 -10.50 8.79 3.27
C ASP A 49 -9.85 10.18 3.36
N LYS A 50 -10.70 11.22 3.32
CA LYS A 50 -10.27 12.62 3.41
C LYS A 50 -9.68 13.01 4.76
N GLU A 51 -9.93 12.22 5.82
CA GLU A 51 -9.35 12.41 7.15
C GLU A 51 -8.01 11.66 7.30
N GLY A 52 -7.57 10.96 6.25
CA GLY A 52 -6.33 10.19 6.25
C GLY A 52 -6.47 8.78 6.85
N LYS A 53 -7.68 8.31 7.14
CA LYS A 53 -7.91 6.98 7.71
C LYS A 53 -8.02 5.94 6.60
N VAL A 54 -7.43 4.78 6.83
CA VAL A 54 -7.57 3.65 5.90
C VAL A 54 -8.94 3.00 6.06
N VAL A 55 -9.74 3.09 5.01
CA VAL A 55 -11.11 2.58 4.96
C VAL A 55 -11.10 1.09 4.60
N ASP A 56 -10.29 0.71 3.60
CA ASP A 56 -10.31 -0.64 3.04
C ASP A 56 -8.96 -1.04 2.42
N ARG A 57 -8.75 -2.36 2.23
CA ARG A 57 -7.57 -2.97 1.63
C ARG A 57 -7.99 -4.01 0.60
N TYR A 58 -7.49 -3.87 -0.62
CA TYR A 58 -7.79 -4.80 -1.72
C TYR A 58 -6.56 -5.64 -2.10
N ALA A 59 -6.75 -6.95 -2.11
CA ALA A 59 -5.78 -7.88 -2.66
C ALA A 59 -5.63 -7.67 -4.19
N PRO A 60 -4.50 -8.08 -4.79
CA PRO A 60 -4.37 -8.10 -6.23
C PRO A 60 -5.40 -9.04 -6.84
N THR A 61 -6.19 -8.51 -7.78
CA THR A 61 -7.08 -9.30 -8.64
C THR A 61 -6.33 -9.53 -9.94
N THR A 62 -6.07 -10.79 -10.29
CA THR A 62 -5.63 -11.18 -11.65
C THR A 62 -6.78 -11.07 -12.64
#